data_AF-A0A7C4IR46-F1
#
_entry.id   AF-A0A7C4IR46-F1
#
_cell.length_a   1.000
_cell.length_b   1.000
_cell.length_c   1.000
_cell.angle_alpha   90.00
_cell.angle_beta   90.00
_cell.angle_gamma   90.00
#
_symmetry.space_group_name_H-M   'P 1'
#
loop_
_entity.id
_entity.type
_entity.pdbx_description
1 polymer ?
#
loop_
_entity_poly.entity_id
_entity_poly.type
_entity_poly.pdbx_seq_one_letter_code
_entity_poly.pdbx_strand_id
1 'polypeptide(L)'
;MNVAGLAFKIGLGIVFLFAVRPAVAETHEKYLWETPRAGNIDTVATADLLALLRREVDQILDRPPLAPLRLSYGDVPDEAYWLYYERGRVVTTLSYAYPHAAVQQQDRIRSYVRKLLADPKHAPYEPGILGPTDGASRALHGRQIAVGRYITDYGRPPTLHVLYGLWLYGDRTGDWDALKPYWSRIETRYRHGIENEPILYGQMGAHIAVARMAKRFGDSEALTRADKALAADLEQGRDVARIVDRLKQTRFAYFLHPRRHSSFPGDCWVFLDSCPEILRFLDDTAKREVLRRTDQIKASYPLWWLHQAPYFTRWTGDEAVGVTPELIGMVFPIERWVAKTEARDLTKFMRSVPVGIGDCYWIESLVQTIEAFGRLEWQKIE
;
A
#
# COMPACT_ATOMS: atom_id res chain seq x y z
N MET A 1 12.95 89.70 -31.63
CA MET A 1 12.26 88.91 -32.68
C MET A 1 13.03 87.60 -32.88
N ASN A 2 12.29 86.51 -33.10
CA ASN A 2 12.70 85.12 -33.40
C ASN A 2 13.02 84.13 -32.24
N VAL A 3 11.92 83.50 -31.81
CA VAL A 3 11.60 82.07 -31.60
C VAL A 3 12.53 81.00 -32.21
N ALA A 4 12.89 79.97 -31.42
CA ALA A 4 12.81 78.52 -31.68
C ALA A 4 13.34 77.79 -30.42
N GLY A 5 12.75 76.75 -29.81
CA GLY A 5 11.77 75.76 -30.19
C GLY A 5 12.21 74.41 -29.57
N LEU A 6 11.95 74.20 -28.27
CA LEU A 6 12.37 73.01 -27.51
C LEU A 6 11.29 71.93 -27.58
N ALA A 7 11.58 70.81 -28.24
CA ALA A 7 10.71 69.64 -28.31
C ALA A 7 10.92 68.71 -27.09
N PHE A 8 9.88 68.52 -26.29
CA PHE A 8 9.86 67.58 -25.16
C PHE A 8 9.18 66.27 -25.60
N LYS A 9 9.91 65.16 -25.60
CA LYS A 9 9.37 63.82 -25.89
C LYS A 9 8.79 63.23 -24.60
N ILE A 10 7.48 62.99 -24.57
CA ILE A 10 6.80 62.20 -23.56
C ILE A 10 6.83 60.74 -24.01
N GLY A 11 7.60 59.90 -23.31
CA GLY A 11 7.60 58.45 -23.49
C GLY A 11 6.48 57.82 -22.65
N LEU A 12 5.48 57.26 -23.32
CA LEU A 12 4.39 56.51 -22.70
C LEU A 12 4.87 55.08 -22.39
N GLY A 13 5.15 54.79 -21.13
CA GLY A 13 5.50 53.44 -20.67
C GLY A 13 4.25 52.57 -20.53
N ILE A 14 4.12 51.55 -21.39
CA ILE A 14 3.09 50.52 -21.29
C ILE A 14 3.50 49.53 -20.21
N VAL A 15 2.79 49.53 -19.08
CA VAL A 15 2.94 48.54 -18.01
C VAL A 15 2.10 47.31 -18.38
N PHE A 16 2.77 46.22 -18.77
CA PHE A 16 2.12 44.91 -18.90
C PHE A 16 1.85 44.35 -17.50
N LEU A 17 0.62 44.51 -17.03
CA LEU A 17 0.08 43.77 -15.88
C LEU A 17 -0.09 42.31 -16.30
N PHE A 18 0.90 41.47 -15.97
CA PHE A 18 0.72 40.03 -15.99
C PHE A 18 -0.29 39.66 -14.91
N ALA A 19 -1.51 39.33 -15.32
CA ALA A 19 -2.49 38.70 -14.45
C ALA A 19 -1.94 37.33 -14.03
N VAL A 20 -1.37 37.27 -12.82
CA VAL A 20 -1.08 36.00 -12.14
C VAL A 20 -2.43 35.35 -11.90
N ARG A 21 -2.78 34.35 -12.72
CA ARG A 21 -3.91 33.48 -12.39
C ARG A 21 -3.58 32.80 -11.06
N PRO A 22 -4.43 32.92 -10.02
CA PRO A 22 -4.25 32.12 -8.82
C PRO A 22 -4.26 30.66 -9.27
N ALA A 23 -3.22 29.91 -8.92
CA ALA A 23 -3.22 28.48 -9.08
C ALA A 23 -4.43 27.95 -8.29
N VAL A 24 -5.42 27.43 -8.99
CA VAL A 24 -6.52 26.69 -8.33
C VAL A 24 -5.82 25.56 -7.60
N ALA A 25 -5.83 25.61 -6.27
CA ALA A 25 -5.31 24.52 -5.46
C ALA A 25 -6.00 23.25 -5.93
N GLU A 26 -5.24 22.33 -6.52
CA GLU A 26 -5.78 21.05 -6.94
C GLU A 26 -6.31 20.37 -5.69
N THR A 27 -7.64 20.22 -5.62
CA THR A 27 -8.29 19.77 -4.40
C THR A 27 -7.92 18.32 -4.16
N HIS A 28 -7.52 17.99 -2.92
CA HIS A 28 -7.19 16.61 -2.55
C HIS A 28 -8.41 15.66 -2.64
N GLU A 29 -9.61 16.23 -2.80
CA GLU A 29 -10.89 15.59 -3.09
C GLU A 29 -10.81 14.47 -4.12
N LYS A 30 -10.04 14.61 -5.22
CA LYS A 30 -9.94 13.53 -6.22
C LYS A 30 -9.25 12.28 -5.67
N TYR A 31 -8.29 12.44 -4.75
CA TYR A 31 -7.64 11.32 -4.08
C TYR A 31 -8.50 10.76 -2.95
N LEU A 32 -9.35 11.60 -2.34
CA LEU A 32 -10.27 11.17 -1.29
C LEU A 32 -11.49 10.42 -1.83
N TRP A 33 -12.11 10.90 -2.91
CA TRP A 33 -13.42 10.41 -3.36
C TRP A 33 -13.39 9.59 -4.63
N GLU A 34 -12.27 9.55 -5.37
CA GLU A 34 -12.16 8.66 -6.52
C GLU A 34 -11.38 7.40 -6.17
N THR A 35 -11.79 6.26 -6.72
CA THR A 35 -11.09 4.98 -6.59
C THR A 35 -10.99 4.32 -7.97
N PRO A 36 -9.97 3.49 -8.24
CA PRO A 36 -9.87 2.85 -9.54
C PRO A 36 -10.87 1.69 -9.67
N ARG A 37 -11.43 1.57 -10.86
CA ARG A 37 -12.17 0.40 -11.36
C ARG A 37 -11.56 -0.06 -12.67
N ALA A 38 -11.42 -1.37 -12.83
CA ALA A 38 -11.05 -1.98 -14.10
C ALA A 38 -12.30 -2.63 -14.72
N GLY A 39 -12.73 -2.11 -15.86
CA GLY A 39 -13.77 -2.71 -16.70
C GLY A 39 -13.17 -3.35 -17.94
N ASN A 40 -13.95 -4.13 -18.69
CA ASN A 40 -13.54 -4.70 -19.98
C ASN A 40 -12.19 -5.44 -19.96
N ILE A 41 -11.93 -6.21 -18.91
CA ILE A 41 -10.70 -7.02 -18.78
C ILE A 41 -10.70 -8.08 -19.90
N ASP A 42 -9.61 -8.18 -20.64
CA ASP A 42 -9.41 -9.24 -21.64
C ASP A 42 -9.37 -10.62 -20.95
N THR A 43 -10.49 -11.31 -20.95
CA THR A 43 -10.68 -12.60 -20.27
C THR A 43 -9.89 -13.74 -20.91
N VAL A 44 -9.54 -13.61 -22.19
CA VAL A 44 -8.73 -14.61 -22.90
C VAL A 44 -7.27 -14.44 -22.49
N ALA A 45 -6.75 -13.21 -22.53
CA ALA A 45 -5.37 -12.92 -22.14
C ALA A 45 -5.10 -13.16 -20.65
N THR A 46 -6.11 -13.07 -19.79
CA THR A 46 -5.98 -13.21 -18.33
C THR A 46 -6.45 -14.56 -17.78
N ALA A 47 -6.87 -15.51 -18.61
CA ALA A 47 -7.46 -16.77 -18.17
C ALA A 47 -6.56 -17.53 -17.16
N ASP A 48 -5.28 -17.69 -17.47
CA ASP A 48 -4.32 -18.38 -16.61
C ASP A 48 -4.05 -17.62 -15.31
N LEU A 49 -3.99 -16.29 -15.37
CA LEU A 49 -3.80 -15.43 -14.20
C LEU A 49 -5.01 -15.50 -13.26
N LEU A 50 -6.23 -15.53 -13.81
CA LEU A 50 -7.46 -15.71 -13.05
C LEU A 50 -7.53 -17.09 -12.39
N ALA A 51 -7.17 -18.15 -13.11
CA ALA A 51 -7.12 -19.50 -12.56
C ALA A 51 -6.09 -19.59 -11.41
N LEU A 52 -4.93 -18.98 -11.58
CA LEU A 52 -3.89 -18.84 -10.58
C LEU A 52 -4.40 -18.09 -9.34
N LEU A 53 -5.01 -16.92 -9.53
CA LEU A 53 -5.57 -16.11 -8.44
C LEU A 53 -6.59 -16.91 -7.61
N ARG A 54 -7.52 -17.59 -8.29
CA ARG A 54 -8.56 -18.38 -7.62
C ARG A 54 -7.97 -19.51 -6.80
N ARG A 55 -6.93 -20.18 -7.29
CA ARG A 55 -6.24 -21.23 -6.53
C ARG A 55 -5.54 -20.67 -5.29
N GLU A 56 -4.84 -19.55 -5.40
CA GLU A 56 -4.18 -18.94 -4.23
C GLU A 56 -5.21 -18.41 -3.20
N VAL A 57 -6.36 -17.91 -3.67
CA VAL A 57 -7.50 -17.55 -2.80
C VAL A 57 -8.04 -18.78 -2.07
N ASP A 58 -8.26 -19.91 -2.74
CA ASP A 58 -8.74 -21.13 -2.09
C ASP A 58 -7.78 -21.62 -0.99
N GLN A 59 -6.46 -21.55 -1.22
CA GLN A 59 -5.48 -21.91 -0.20
C GLN A 59 -5.61 -21.07 1.09
N ILE A 60 -5.98 -19.79 0.98
CA ILE A 60 -6.26 -18.93 2.15
C ILE A 60 -7.57 -19.40 2.81
N LEU A 61 -8.63 -19.58 2.02
CA LEU A 61 -9.98 -19.88 2.50
C LEU A 61 -10.12 -21.29 3.08
N ASP A 62 -9.20 -22.20 2.78
CA ASP A 62 -9.11 -23.56 3.32
C ASP A 62 -8.42 -23.62 4.69
N ARG A 63 -7.96 -22.48 5.21
CA ARG A 63 -7.26 -22.38 6.50
C ARG A 63 -8.09 -21.59 7.52
N PRO A 64 -7.86 -21.81 8.83
CA PRO A 64 -8.26 -20.83 9.85
C PRO A 64 -7.44 -19.53 9.66
N PRO A 65 -7.70 -18.46 10.45
CA PRO A 65 -6.89 -17.25 10.40
C PRO A 65 -5.38 -17.54 10.34
N LEU A 66 -4.68 -16.87 9.43
CA LEU A 66 -3.27 -17.13 9.15
C LEU A 66 -2.35 -16.41 10.13
N ALA A 67 -1.35 -17.12 10.62
CA ALA A 67 -0.26 -16.55 11.42
C ALA A 67 0.68 -15.68 10.57
N PRO A 68 1.57 -14.88 11.18
CA PRO A 68 2.64 -14.19 10.48
C PRO A 68 3.53 -15.15 9.68
N LEU A 69 4.04 -14.72 8.53
CA LEU A 69 4.99 -15.51 7.74
C LEU A 69 6.40 -15.29 8.28
N ARG A 70 7.04 -16.37 8.75
CA ARG A 70 8.46 -16.37 9.11
C ARG A 70 9.32 -16.69 7.89
N LEU A 71 10.35 -15.89 7.67
CA LEU A 71 11.38 -16.09 6.65
C LEU A 71 12.74 -16.15 7.33
N SER A 72 13.62 -16.98 6.80
CA SER A 72 15.00 -17.10 7.26
C SER A 72 15.80 -17.62 6.08
N TYR A 73 16.72 -16.76 5.61
CA TYR A 73 17.56 -17.04 4.43
C TYR A 73 19.04 -17.18 4.80
N GLY A 74 19.36 -17.11 6.09
CA GLY A 74 20.66 -17.47 6.65
C GLY A 74 20.57 -18.76 7.45
N ASP A 75 21.71 -19.22 7.95
CA ASP A 75 21.84 -20.40 8.81
C ASP A 75 21.64 -20.10 10.30
N VAL A 76 21.61 -18.82 10.69
CA VAL A 76 21.35 -18.38 12.06
C VAL A 76 19.84 -18.40 12.37
N PRO A 77 19.35 -19.32 13.23
CA PRO A 77 17.90 -19.50 13.46
C PRO A 77 17.20 -18.26 14.04
N ASP A 78 17.95 -17.43 14.77
CA ASP A 78 17.43 -16.23 15.42
C ASP A 78 17.34 -15.02 14.49
N GLU A 79 17.99 -15.05 13.32
CA GLU A 79 17.91 -14.01 12.30
C GLU A 79 16.72 -14.26 11.36
N ALA A 80 15.53 -14.30 11.97
CA ALA A 80 14.27 -14.42 11.25
C ALA A 80 13.73 -13.04 10.83
N TYR A 81 12.96 -13.05 9.75
CA TYR A 81 12.18 -11.92 9.28
C TYR A 81 10.70 -12.29 9.24
N TRP A 82 9.85 -11.40 9.72
CA TRP A 82 8.42 -11.68 9.83
C TRP A 82 7.61 -10.72 8.99
N LEU A 83 6.61 -11.28 8.29
CA LEU A 83 5.69 -10.55 7.43
C LEU A 83 4.25 -10.84 7.78
N TYR A 84 3.35 -9.92 7.38
CA TYR A 84 1.91 -10.03 7.58
C TYR A 84 1.54 -10.22 9.05
N TYR A 85 2.28 -9.54 9.93
CA TYR A 85 2.03 -9.53 11.36
C TYR A 85 0.89 -8.58 11.73
N GLU A 86 0.47 -7.70 10.83
CA GLU A 86 -0.64 -6.79 11.03
C GLU A 86 -1.96 -7.57 11.08
N ARG A 87 -2.78 -7.24 12.07
CA ARG A 87 -4.07 -7.89 12.27
C ARG A 87 -4.95 -7.67 11.04
N GLY A 88 -5.42 -8.79 10.48
CA GLY A 88 -6.22 -8.84 9.26
C GLY A 88 -5.61 -8.18 8.03
N ARG A 89 -4.28 -8.14 7.90
CA ARG A 89 -3.57 -7.74 6.65
C ARG A 89 -4.14 -8.43 5.41
N VAL A 90 -4.56 -9.69 5.56
CA VAL A 90 -5.15 -10.52 4.49
C VAL A 90 -6.50 -10.00 3.99
N VAL A 91 -7.22 -9.18 4.78
CA VAL A 91 -8.50 -8.60 4.36
C VAL A 91 -8.31 -7.74 3.12
N THR A 92 -7.27 -6.89 3.07
CA THR A 92 -6.94 -6.09 1.87
C THR A 92 -6.77 -6.97 0.64
N THR A 93 -6.00 -8.06 0.75
CA THR A 93 -5.73 -9.01 -0.33
C THR A 93 -7.01 -9.66 -0.84
N LEU A 94 -7.85 -10.17 0.07
CA LEU A 94 -9.12 -10.82 -0.29
C LEU A 94 -10.11 -9.82 -0.90
N SER A 95 -10.14 -8.57 -0.43
CA SER A 95 -10.97 -7.50 -0.99
C SER A 95 -10.57 -7.16 -2.42
N TYR A 96 -9.27 -7.08 -2.73
CA TYR A 96 -8.79 -6.91 -4.11
C TYR A 96 -9.17 -8.11 -4.99
N ALA A 97 -9.02 -9.33 -4.49
CA ALA A 97 -9.32 -10.55 -5.25
C ALA A 97 -10.82 -10.77 -5.49
N TYR A 98 -11.68 -10.24 -4.63
CA TYR A 98 -13.11 -10.55 -4.60
C TYR A 98 -13.84 -10.43 -5.95
N PRO A 99 -13.70 -9.36 -6.75
CA PRO A 99 -14.41 -9.25 -8.03
C PRO A 99 -13.98 -10.29 -9.07
N HIS A 100 -12.80 -10.89 -8.89
CA HIS A 100 -12.19 -11.85 -9.81
C HIS A 100 -12.39 -13.31 -9.34
N ALA A 101 -12.79 -13.49 -8.09
CA ALA A 101 -13.10 -14.77 -7.49
C ALA A 101 -14.39 -15.38 -8.07
N ALA A 102 -14.49 -16.71 -8.06
CA ALA A 102 -15.76 -17.37 -8.40
C ALA A 102 -16.85 -17.05 -7.36
N VAL A 103 -18.14 -17.16 -7.72
CA VAL A 103 -19.26 -16.84 -6.82
C VAL A 103 -19.16 -17.60 -5.48
N GLN A 104 -18.86 -18.89 -5.52
CA GLN A 104 -18.67 -19.67 -4.29
C GLN A 104 -17.49 -19.16 -3.44
N GLN A 105 -16.41 -18.70 -4.07
CA GLN A 105 -15.28 -18.12 -3.37
C GLN A 105 -15.63 -16.75 -2.78
N GLN A 106 -16.45 -15.94 -3.45
CA GLN A 106 -16.95 -14.66 -2.91
C GLN A 106 -17.71 -14.88 -1.60
N ASP A 107 -18.59 -15.89 -1.52
CA ASP A 107 -19.31 -16.24 -0.29
C ASP A 107 -18.37 -16.69 0.83
N ARG A 108 -17.36 -17.49 0.48
CA ARG A 108 -16.32 -17.94 1.41
C ARG A 108 -15.44 -16.79 1.89
N ILE A 109 -15.10 -15.83 1.02
CA ILE A 109 -14.37 -14.61 1.39
C ILE A 109 -15.17 -13.81 2.42
N ARG A 110 -16.45 -13.53 2.15
CA ARG A 110 -17.31 -12.81 3.11
C ARG A 110 -17.36 -13.51 4.46
N SER A 111 -17.53 -14.83 4.44
CA SER A 111 -17.54 -15.66 5.65
C SER A 111 -16.19 -15.63 6.39
N TYR A 112 -15.07 -15.68 5.67
CA TYR A 112 -13.73 -15.63 6.24
C TYR A 112 -13.43 -14.26 6.86
N VAL A 113 -13.76 -13.16 6.18
CA VAL A 113 -13.59 -11.79 6.69
C VAL A 113 -14.47 -11.57 7.93
N ARG A 114 -15.74 -11.98 7.93
CA ARG A 114 -16.60 -11.89 9.12
C ARG A 114 -16.02 -12.64 10.33
N LYS A 115 -15.40 -13.81 10.12
CA LYS A 115 -14.68 -14.52 11.19
C LYS A 115 -13.50 -13.72 11.74
N LEU A 116 -12.69 -13.10 10.87
CA LEU A 116 -11.58 -12.23 11.31
C LEU A 116 -12.09 -11.00 12.07
N LEU A 117 -13.15 -10.36 11.59
CA LEU A 117 -13.76 -9.20 12.25
C LEU A 117 -14.34 -9.54 13.62
N ALA A 118 -14.86 -10.75 13.80
CA ALA A 118 -15.41 -11.22 15.07
C ALA A 118 -14.35 -11.70 16.06
N ASP A 119 -13.12 -11.96 15.61
CA ASP A 119 -12.02 -12.47 16.43
C ASP A 119 -11.16 -11.30 16.98
N PRO A 120 -11.18 -11.02 18.30
CA PRO A 120 -10.39 -9.96 18.93
C PRO A 120 -8.87 -10.08 18.72
N LYS A 121 -8.37 -11.26 18.35
CA LYS A 121 -6.96 -11.50 18.08
C LYS A 121 -6.56 -11.09 16.67
N HIS A 122 -7.47 -11.23 15.71
CA HIS A 122 -7.19 -11.03 14.28
C HIS A 122 -7.88 -9.81 13.68
N ALA A 123 -8.82 -9.19 14.38
CA ALA A 123 -9.57 -8.05 13.86
C ALA A 123 -8.66 -6.84 13.54
N PRO A 124 -8.76 -6.24 12.34
CA PRO A 124 -7.89 -5.13 11.92
C PRO A 124 -8.00 -3.85 12.76
N TYR A 125 -9.12 -3.67 13.46
CA TYR A 125 -9.35 -2.50 14.31
C TYR A 125 -8.78 -2.67 15.72
N GLU A 126 -8.21 -3.83 16.06
CA GLU A 126 -7.59 -4.03 17.37
C GLU A 126 -6.16 -3.49 17.36
N PRO A 127 -5.69 -2.90 18.47
CA PRO A 127 -4.32 -2.41 18.56
C PRO A 127 -3.30 -3.55 18.58
N GLY A 128 -2.09 -3.23 18.14
CA GLY A 128 -0.95 -4.15 18.16
C GLY A 128 -0.86 -5.05 16.92
N ILE A 129 -0.11 -6.13 17.06
CA ILE A 129 0.21 -7.08 15.99
C ILE A 129 -0.10 -8.50 16.46
N LEU A 130 -0.13 -9.43 15.51
CA LEU A 130 -0.17 -10.86 15.77
C LEU A 130 1.15 -11.29 16.40
N GLY A 131 1.11 -12.31 17.25
CA GLY A 131 2.29 -13.06 17.69
C GLY A 131 2.72 -14.13 16.68
N PRO A 132 3.95 -14.68 16.82
CA PRO A 132 4.53 -15.67 15.89
C PRO A 132 3.70 -16.91 15.57
N THR A 133 2.76 -17.28 16.44
CA THR A 133 1.94 -18.51 16.33
C THR A 133 0.45 -18.23 16.32
N ASP A 134 0.08 -16.98 16.07
CA ASP A 134 -1.28 -16.51 16.12
C ASP A 134 -2.00 -16.82 14.81
N GLY A 135 -2.38 -18.10 14.63
CA GLY A 135 -3.07 -18.60 13.45
C GLY A 135 -2.41 -19.84 12.85
N ALA A 136 -2.83 -20.22 11.65
CA ALA A 136 -2.21 -21.30 10.88
C ALA A 136 -0.95 -20.85 10.13
N SER A 137 0.02 -21.75 10.02
CA SER A 137 1.27 -21.47 9.29
C SER A 137 1.00 -21.13 7.83
N ARG A 138 1.67 -20.07 7.38
CA ARG A 138 1.75 -19.69 5.96
C ARG A 138 2.82 -20.47 5.21
N ALA A 139 3.78 -21.08 5.92
CA ALA A 139 4.89 -21.75 5.27
C ALA A 139 4.42 -23.03 4.54
N LEU A 140 4.93 -23.24 3.32
CA LEU A 140 4.52 -24.38 2.48
C LEU A 140 4.89 -25.74 3.08
N HIS A 141 5.93 -25.79 3.91
CA HIS A 141 6.31 -26.99 4.65
C HIS A 141 5.38 -27.29 5.86
N GLY A 142 4.35 -26.47 6.10
CA GLY A 142 3.27 -26.71 7.07
C GLY A 142 3.64 -26.57 8.55
N ARG A 143 4.92 -26.50 8.89
CA ARG A 143 5.39 -26.35 10.28
C ARG A 143 5.24 -24.91 10.75
N GLN A 144 4.61 -24.71 11.91
CA GLN A 144 4.66 -23.43 12.62
C GLN A 144 6.00 -23.35 13.35
N ILE A 145 6.76 -22.28 13.11
CA ILE A 145 8.02 -22.01 13.80
C ILE A 145 7.82 -20.72 14.58
N ALA A 146 8.02 -20.75 15.90
CA ALA A 146 7.82 -19.60 16.79
C ALA A 146 9.12 -18.85 17.13
N VAL A 147 10.27 -19.45 16.81
CA VAL A 147 11.60 -18.96 17.18
C VAL A 147 12.10 -17.92 16.17
N GLY A 148 12.82 -16.93 16.66
CA GLY A 148 13.47 -15.90 15.85
C GLY A 148 13.17 -14.51 16.37
N ARG A 149 14.08 -13.57 16.13
CA ARG A 149 13.90 -12.15 16.44
C ARG A 149 12.59 -11.66 15.81
N TYR A 150 11.70 -11.14 16.63
CA TYR A 150 10.39 -10.71 16.18
C TYR A 150 10.40 -9.26 15.74
N ILE A 151 9.31 -8.83 15.08
CA ILE A 151 9.30 -7.53 14.42
C ILE A 151 9.48 -6.35 15.38
N THR A 152 9.03 -6.51 16.62
CA THR A 152 9.11 -5.52 17.70
C THR A 152 10.55 -5.27 18.16
N ASP A 153 11.45 -6.21 17.92
CA ASP A 153 12.87 -6.05 18.28
C ASP A 153 13.59 -5.06 17.35
N TYR A 154 12.97 -4.70 16.21
CA TYR A 154 13.47 -3.69 15.28
C TYR A 154 12.86 -2.30 15.50
N GLY A 155 11.90 -2.17 16.42
CA GLY A 155 11.13 -0.96 16.64
C GLY A 155 9.64 -1.15 16.36
N ARG A 156 8.89 -0.03 16.30
CA ARG A 156 7.44 -0.07 16.14
C ARG A 156 7.06 -0.22 14.66
N PRO A 157 6.33 -1.27 14.26
CA PRO A 157 5.82 -1.40 12.89
C PRO A 157 4.69 -0.39 12.64
N PRO A 158 4.59 0.20 11.44
CA PRO A 158 3.45 1.01 11.06
C PRO A 158 2.30 0.08 10.62
N THR A 159 1.11 0.22 11.20
CA THR A 159 0.03 -0.79 11.04
C THR A 159 -1.30 -0.22 10.57
N LEU A 160 -1.44 1.11 10.56
CA LEU A 160 -2.73 1.76 10.24
C LEU A 160 -3.25 1.47 8.83
N HIS A 161 -2.39 1.07 7.89
CA HIS A 161 -2.75 0.76 6.49
C HIS A 161 -3.84 -0.32 6.37
N VAL A 162 -3.98 -1.23 7.35
CA VAL A 162 -5.01 -2.30 7.32
C VAL A 162 -6.44 -1.76 7.34
N LEU A 163 -6.66 -0.53 7.81
CA LEU A 163 -7.98 0.10 7.78
C LEU A 163 -8.47 0.36 6.35
N TYR A 164 -7.55 0.55 5.40
CA TYR A 164 -7.89 0.60 3.97
C TYR A 164 -8.53 -0.71 3.50
N GLY A 165 -8.05 -1.85 3.99
CA GLY A 165 -8.62 -3.17 3.69
C GLY A 165 -10.08 -3.30 4.13
N LEU A 166 -10.47 -2.67 5.25
CA LEU A 166 -11.85 -2.66 5.73
C LEU A 166 -12.77 -1.87 4.81
N TRP A 167 -12.38 -0.64 4.44
CA TRP A 167 -13.16 0.14 3.49
C TRP A 167 -13.25 -0.59 2.14
N LEU A 168 -12.12 -1.09 1.62
CA LEU A 168 -12.06 -1.81 0.35
C LEU A 168 -12.94 -3.07 0.38
N TYR A 169 -13.03 -3.76 1.51
CA TYR A 169 -13.94 -4.89 1.70
C TYR A 169 -15.39 -4.46 1.51
N GLY A 170 -15.85 -3.45 2.23
CA GLY A 170 -17.22 -2.94 2.06
C GLY A 170 -17.49 -2.49 0.63
N ASP A 171 -16.53 -1.79 0.02
CA ASP A 171 -16.62 -1.26 -1.34
C ASP A 171 -16.72 -2.36 -2.41
N ARG A 172 -15.84 -3.37 -2.36
CA ARG A 172 -15.78 -4.43 -3.38
C ARG A 172 -16.83 -5.52 -3.18
N THR A 173 -17.32 -5.73 -1.95
CA THR A 173 -18.28 -6.81 -1.63
C THR A 173 -19.71 -6.34 -1.41
N GLY A 174 -19.91 -5.07 -1.10
CA GLY A 174 -21.19 -4.52 -0.64
C GLY A 174 -21.58 -4.93 0.79
N ASP A 175 -20.76 -5.71 1.50
CA ASP A 175 -21.07 -6.24 2.84
C ASP A 175 -20.78 -5.23 3.97
N TRP A 176 -21.45 -4.09 3.91
CA TRP A 176 -21.31 -3.01 4.89
C TRP A 176 -21.91 -3.37 6.26
N ASP A 177 -22.90 -4.26 6.28
CA ASP A 177 -23.51 -4.76 7.51
C ASP A 177 -22.51 -5.54 8.37
N ALA A 178 -21.51 -6.18 7.78
CA ALA A 178 -20.44 -6.83 8.54
C ALA A 178 -19.51 -5.82 9.24
N LEU A 179 -19.34 -4.62 8.70
CA LEU A 179 -18.45 -3.59 9.27
C LEU A 179 -19.15 -2.71 10.29
N LYS A 180 -20.45 -2.42 10.08
CA LYS A 180 -21.24 -1.49 10.89
C LYS A 180 -21.17 -1.73 12.40
N PRO A 181 -21.24 -2.98 12.92
CA PRO A 181 -21.15 -3.24 14.36
C PRO A 181 -19.79 -2.85 14.98
N TYR A 182 -18.74 -2.76 14.17
CA TYR A 182 -17.38 -2.48 14.61
C TYR A 182 -16.94 -1.04 14.36
N TRP A 183 -17.81 -0.18 13.82
CA TRP A 183 -17.47 1.19 13.44
C TRP A 183 -16.78 1.99 14.56
N SER A 184 -17.33 1.97 15.77
CA SER A 184 -16.75 2.69 16.92
C SER A 184 -15.34 2.22 17.27
N ARG A 185 -15.04 0.93 17.07
CA ARG A 185 -13.71 0.34 17.30
C ARG A 185 -12.74 0.76 16.21
N ILE A 186 -13.20 0.78 14.96
CA ILE A 186 -12.45 1.25 13.79
C ILE A 186 -12.07 2.73 13.98
N GLU A 187 -13.03 3.57 14.35
CA GLU A 187 -12.85 5.01 14.59
C GLU A 187 -11.87 5.26 15.76
N THR A 188 -12.02 4.52 16.87
CA THR A 188 -11.09 4.58 18.01
C THR A 188 -9.67 4.19 17.62
N ARG A 189 -9.51 3.09 16.86
CA ARG A 189 -8.20 2.63 16.38
C ARG A 189 -7.53 3.65 15.48
N TYR A 190 -8.31 4.24 14.58
CA TYR A 190 -7.85 5.29 13.70
C TYR A 190 -7.36 6.51 14.47
N ARG A 191 -8.18 7.03 15.40
CA ARG A 191 -7.83 8.18 16.24
C ARG A 191 -6.55 7.94 17.02
N HIS A 192 -6.42 6.78 17.66
CA HIS A 192 -5.21 6.42 18.36
C HIS A 192 -4.00 6.32 17.41
N GLY A 193 -4.18 5.75 16.21
CA GLY A 193 -3.11 5.58 15.23
C GLY A 193 -2.55 6.90 14.71
N ILE A 194 -3.39 7.84 14.30
CA ILE A 194 -2.94 9.14 13.77
C ILE A 194 -2.22 10.01 14.80
N GLU A 195 -2.44 9.75 16.09
CA GLU A 195 -1.77 10.46 17.19
C GLU A 195 -0.43 9.81 17.60
N ASN A 196 -0.26 8.50 17.35
CA ASN A 196 0.82 7.71 17.96
C ASN A 196 1.71 6.93 16.96
N GLU A 197 1.33 6.84 15.69
CA GLU A 197 2.11 6.16 14.64
C GLU A 197 2.65 7.15 13.60
N PRO A 198 3.90 6.99 13.13
CA PRO A 198 4.39 7.71 11.97
C PRO A 198 3.56 7.38 10.72
N ILE A 199 3.08 8.40 10.00
CA ILE A 199 2.27 8.23 8.79
C ILE A 199 3.17 8.24 7.54
N LEU A 200 3.35 7.06 6.94
CA LEU A 200 3.94 6.88 5.60
C LEU A 200 2.84 6.84 4.54
N TYR A 201 3.20 6.71 3.26
CA TYR A 201 2.21 6.67 2.17
C TYR A 201 1.20 5.51 2.32
N GLY A 202 1.63 4.34 2.82
CA GLY A 202 0.72 3.24 3.15
C GLY A 202 -0.32 3.60 4.21
N GLN A 203 0.08 4.29 5.28
CA GLN A 203 -0.81 4.69 6.37
C GLN A 203 -1.77 5.81 5.96
N MET A 204 -1.42 6.64 4.96
CA MET A 204 -2.35 7.66 4.44
C MET A 204 -3.65 7.04 3.88
N GLY A 205 -3.61 5.79 3.43
CA GLY A 205 -4.81 5.04 3.02
C GLY A 205 -5.83 4.89 4.14
N ALA A 206 -5.43 4.95 5.41
CA ALA A 206 -6.34 4.90 6.54
C ALA A 206 -7.24 6.14 6.62
N HIS A 207 -6.73 7.34 6.29
CA HIS A 207 -7.54 8.55 6.25
C HIS A 207 -8.64 8.43 5.19
N ILE A 208 -8.28 7.95 4.00
CA ILE A 208 -9.23 7.71 2.90
C ILE A 208 -10.31 6.73 3.34
N ALA A 209 -9.90 5.60 3.92
CA ALA A 209 -10.80 4.56 4.36
C ALA A 209 -11.80 5.05 5.41
N VAL A 210 -11.31 5.75 6.44
CA VAL A 210 -12.13 6.24 7.54
C VAL A 210 -13.05 7.35 7.07
N ALA A 211 -12.60 8.29 6.24
CA ALA A 211 -13.48 9.30 5.66
C ALA A 211 -14.64 8.68 4.88
N ARG A 212 -14.35 7.71 3.99
CA ARG A 212 -15.38 7.03 3.19
C ARG A 212 -16.35 6.21 4.05
N MET A 213 -15.84 5.46 5.03
CA MET A 213 -16.70 4.72 5.96
C MET A 213 -17.52 5.66 6.85
N ALA A 214 -16.94 6.76 7.34
CA ALA A 214 -17.61 7.75 8.16
C ALA A 214 -18.77 8.41 7.41
N LYS A 215 -18.55 8.81 6.15
CA LYS A 215 -19.62 9.30 5.27
C LYS A 215 -20.76 8.28 5.15
N ARG A 216 -20.41 7.00 4.92
CA ARG A 216 -21.39 5.92 4.77
C ARG A 216 -22.20 5.63 6.04
N PHE A 217 -21.56 5.71 7.21
CA PHE A 217 -22.19 5.45 8.50
C PHE A 217 -22.80 6.70 9.16
N GLY A 218 -22.73 7.86 8.49
CA GLY A 218 -23.31 9.12 8.98
C GLY A 218 -22.52 9.79 10.10
N ASP A 219 -21.22 9.51 10.20
CA ASP A 219 -20.32 10.08 11.21
C ASP A 219 -19.60 11.30 10.65
N SER A 220 -20.21 12.48 10.80
CA SER A 220 -19.65 13.73 10.25
C SER A 220 -18.36 14.17 10.95
N GLU A 221 -18.16 13.79 12.22
CA GLU A 221 -16.97 14.15 12.97
C GLU A 221 -15.75 13.37 12.48
N ALA A 222 -15.88 12.03 12.40
CA ALA A 222 -14.81 11.18 11.88
C ALA A 222 -14.47 11.54 10.43
N LEU A 223 -15.48 11.87 9.61
CA LEU A 223 -15.28 12.34 8.23
C LEU A 223 -14.41 13.61 8.19
N THR A 224 -14.80 14.66 8.93
CA THR A 224 -14.08 15.94 8.96
C THR A 224 -12.64 15.75 9.45
N ARG A 225 -12.45 14.92 10.48
CA ARG A 225 -11.13 14.60 11.03
C ARG A 225 -10.24 13.90 10.00
N ALA A 226 -10.77 12.90 9.31
CA ALA A 226 -10.02 12.13 8.34
C ALA A 226 -9.69 12.93 7.08
N ASP A 227 -10.63 13.74 6.59
CA ASP A 227 -10.42 14.65 5.48
C ASP A 227 -9.29 15.66 5.77
N LYS A 228 -9.34 16.33 6.92
CA LYS A 228 -8.30 17.29 7.34
C LYS A 228 -6.93 16.63 7.50
N ALA A 229 -6.89 15.43 8.08
CA ALA A 229 -5.64 14.68 8.25
C ALA A 229 -5.03 14.30 6.89
N LEU A 230 -5.85 13.78 5.96
CA LEU A 230 -5.41 13.47 4.61
C LEU A 230 -4.85 14.70 3.90
N ALA A 231 -5.56 15.83 3.93
CA ALA A 231 -5.10 17.07 3.29
C ALA A 231 -3.72 17.51 3.82
N ALA A 232 -3.53 17.47 5.14
CA ALA A 232 -2.27 17.84 5.78
C ALA A 232 -1.12 16.87 5.42
N ASP A 233 -1.40 15.58 5.33
CA ASP A 233 -0.40 14.57 5.01
C ASP A 233 -0.07 14.50 3.52
N LEU A 234 -1.02 14.75 2.63
CA LEU A 234 -0.75 14.89 1.19
C LEU A 234 0.09 16.15 0.92
N GLU A 235 -0.17 17.27 1.60
CA GLU A 235 0.66 18.46 1.43
C GLU A 235 2.12 18.22 1.83
N GLN A 236 2.35 17.55 2.97
CA GLN A 236 3.69 17.14 3.38
C GLN A 236 4.28 16.06 2.46
N GLY A 237 3.43 15.15 1.95
CA GLY A 237 3.78 14.04 1.08
C GLY A 237 4.23 14.44 -0.32
N ARG A 238 4.10 15.71 -0.71
CA ARG A 238 4.72 16.25 -1.93
C ARG A 238 6.25 16.18 -1.86
N ASP A 239 6.80 16.23 -0.65
CA ASP A 239 8.22 16.08 -0.38
C ASP A 239 8.50 14.67 0.17
N VAL A 240 8.92 13.76 -0.71
CA VAL A 240 9.23 12.37 -0.36
C VAL A 240 10.29 12.29 0.75
N ALA A 241 11.23 13.24 0.82
CA ALA A 241 12.26 13.24 1.86
C ALA A 241 11.66 13.40 3.27
N ARG A 242 10.58 14.19 3.42
CA ARG A 242 9.85 14.30 4.69
C ARG A 242 9.22 12.98 5.10
N ILE A 243 8.70 12.20 4.15
CA ILE A 243 8.14 10.89 4.44
C ILE A 243 9.25 9.88 4.81
N VAL A 244 10.42 9.99 4.19
CA VAL A 244 11.61 9.23 4.61
C VAL A 244 12.05 9.61 6.03
N ASP A 245 11.93 10.87 6.44
CA ASP A 245 12.21 11.27 7.82
C ASP A 245 11.24 10.64 8.82
N ARG A 246 9.95 10.50 8.47
CA ARG A 246 8.97 9.76 9.28
C ARG A 246 9.30 8.26 9.36
N LEU A 247 9.82 7.68 8.28
CA LEU A 247 10.23 6.27 8.24
C LEU A 247 11.29 5.95 9.30
N LYS A 248 12.18 6.91 9.62
CA LYS A 248 13.20 6.77 10.68
C LYS A 248 12.61 6.58 12.09
N GLN A 249 11.31 6.83 12.27
CA GLN A 249 10.60 6.63 13.54
C GLN A 249 9.89 5.27 13.62
N THR A 250 9.99 4.46 12.56
CA THR A 250 9.40 3.12 12.47
C THR A 250 10.47 2.04 12.61
N ARG A 251 10.04 0.77 12.60
CA ARG A 251 10.95 -0.39 12.55
C ARG A 251 11.95 -0.34 11.39
N PHE A 252 11.61 0.34 10.29
CA PHE A 252 12.45 0.39 9.10
C PHE A 252 13.73 1.21 9.31
N ALA A 253 13.80 2.02 10.37
CA ALA A 253 15.03 2.70 10.80
C ALA A 253 16.21 1.73 11.00
N TYR A 254 15.91 0.49 11.41
CA TYR A 254 16.90 -0.59 11.54
C TYR A 254 17.70 -0.82 10.24
N PHE A 255 17.06 -0.67 9.08
CA PHE A 255 17.66 -0.89 7.76
C PHE A 255 18.41 0.33 7.22
N LEU A 256 18.18 1.51 7.80
CA LEU A 256 18.89 2.74 7.45
C LEU A 256 20.26 2.87 8.15
N HIS A 257 20.58 1.95 9.07
CA HIS A 257 21.89 1.93 9.72
C HIS A 257 23.02 1.83 8.67
N PRO A 258 24.14 2.56 8.78
CA PRO A 258 25.19 2.60 7.75
C PRO A 258 25.71 1.22 7.30
N ARG A 259 25.81 0.27 8.24
CA ARG A 259 26.18 -1.14 7.98
C ARG A 259 25.23 -1.87 7.02
N ARG A 260 23.98 -1.43 6.94
CA ARG A 260 22.86 -2.08 6.21
C ARG A 260 22.40 -1.27 5.01
N HIS A 261 22.48 0.06 5.09
CA HIS A 261 21.88 0.98 4.14
C HIS A 261 22.25 0.71 2.67
N SER A 262 23.47 0.27 2.38
CA SER A 262 23.88 -0.09 1.01
C SER A 262 23.09 -1.27 0.41
N SER A 263 22.55 -2.14 1.26
CA SER A 263 21.66 -3.23 0.85
C SER A 263 20.24 -2.73 0.54
N PHE A 264 19.86 -1.51 0.89
CA PHE A 264 18.48 -1.04 0.77
C PHE A 264 18.38 0.34 0.12
N PRO A 265 18.91 0.50 -1.11
CA PRO A 265 18.95 1.81 -1.74
C PRO A 265 17.53 2.31 -2.08
N GLY A 266 17.37 3.64 -2.04
CA GLY A 266 16.13 4.32 -2.43
C GLY A 266 15.08 4.44 -1.32
N ASP A 267 15.26 3.80 -0.16
CA ASP A 267 14.32 3.85 0.99
C ASP A 267 12.87 3.48 0.62
N CYS A 268 12.68 2.52 -0.28
CA CYS A 268 11.38 2.25 -0.92
C CYS A 268 10.28 1.76 0.04
N TRP A 269 10.59 1.45 1.30
CA TRP A 269 9.58 1.11 2.31
C TRP A 269 8.58 2.23 2.58
N VAL A 270 8.90 3.49 2.25
CA VAL A 270 7.91 4.56 2.30
C VAL A 270 6.70 4.30 1.40
N PHE A 271 6.86 3.50 0.33
CA PHE A 271 5.80 3.14 -0.61
C PHE A 271 5.06 1.85 -0.24
N LEU A 272 5.58 1.07 0.72
CA LEU A 272 4.97 -0.21 1.11
C LEU A 272 3.52 0.00 1.58
N ASP A 273 2.63 -0.89 1.16
CA ASP A 273 1.19 -0.87 1.46
C ASP A 273 0.43 0.40 0.97
N SER A 274 1.02 1.21 0.08
CA SER A 274 0.34 2.36 -0.52
C SER A 274 -0.86 1.93 -1.35
N CYS A 275 -2.03 2.52 -1.09
CA CYS A 275 -3.21 2.29 -1.92
C CYS A 275 -3.14 3.06 -3.26
N PRO A 276 -3.93 2.65 -4.27
CA PRO A 276 -3.93 3.29 -5.58
C PRO A 276 -4.15 4.80 -5.55
N GLU A 277 -5.00 5.31 -4.66
CA GLU A 277 -5.26 6.75 -4.53
C GLU A 277 -3.99 7.54 -4.15
N ILE A 278 -3.20 7.00 -3.22
CA ILE A 278 -1.92 7.61 -2.81
C ILE A 278 -0.87 7.44 -3.92
N LEU A 279 -0.89 6.32 -4.65
CA LEU A 279 -0.01 6.12 -5.80
C LEU A 279 -0.32 7.07 -6.96
N ARG A 280 -1.61 7.39 -7.17
CA ARG A 280 -2.03 8.44 -8.12
C ARG A 280 -1.54 9.81 -7.67
N PHE A 281 -1.67 10.13 -6.39
CA PHE A 281 -1.09 11.36 -5.83
C PHE A 281 0.42 11.45 -6.07
N LEU A 282 1.14 10.35 -5.90
CA LEU A 282 2.57 10.28 -6.17
C LEU A 282 2.91 10.44 -7.67
N ASP A 283 2.12 9.86 -8.57
CA ASP A 283 2.24 10.08 -10.02
C ASP A 283 2.02 11.55 -10.40
N ASP A 284 1.05 12.21 -9.76
CA ASP A 284 0.70 13.60 -10.06
C ASP A 284 1.71 14.61 -9.48
N THR A 285 2.36 14.30 -8.34
CA THR A 285 3.12 15.30 -7.57
C THR A 285 4.61 15.02 -7.40
N ALA A 286 5.02 13.74 -7.35
CA ALA A 286 6.37 13.34 -6.98
C ALA A 286 6.97 12.26 -7.91
N LYS A 287 6.36 12.03 -9.08
CA LYS A 287 6.69 10.94 -10.01
C LYS A 287 8.18 10.73 -10.22
N ARG A 288 8.93 11.80 -10.51
CA ARG A 288 10.37 11.70 -10.80
C ARG A 288 11.15 11.12 -9.63
N GLU A 289 10.87 11.57 -8.41
CA GLU A 289 11.58 11.11 -7.21
C GLU A 289 11.18 9.67 -6.86
N VAL A 290 9.92 9.33 -7.02
CA VAL A 290 9.39 7.96 -6.82
C VAL A 290 10.05 6.97 -7.77
N LEU A 291 10.11 7.31 -9.07
CA LEU A 291 10.78 6.48 -10.07
C LEU A 291 12.28 6.38 -9.80
N ARG A 292 12.96 7.49 -9.47
CA ARG A 292 14.40 7.49 -9.15
C ARG A 292 14.73 6.52 -8.01
N ARG A 293 13.96 6.55 -6.92
CA ARG A 293 14.14 5.65 -5.77
C ARG A 293 13.88 4.19 -6.14
N THR A 294 12.82 3.95 -6.89
CA THR A 294 12.45 2.60 -7.34
C THR A 294 13.48 2.04 -8.33
N ASP A 295 14.07 2.87 -9.19
CA ASP A 295 15.13 2.46 -10.10
C ASP A 295 16.42 2.11 -9.35
N GLN A 296 16.72 2.79 -8.23
CA GLN A 296 17.86 2.42 -7.38
C GLN A 296 17.70 1.01 -6.77
N ILE A 297 16.51 0.67 -6.26
CA ILE A 297 16.28 -0.67 -5.70
C ILE A 297 16.26 -1.74 -6.80
N LYS A 298 15.67 -1.45 -7.97
CA LYS A 298 15.69 -2.37 -9.13
C LYS A 298 17.11 -2.59 -9.68
N ALA A 299 17.98 -1.58 -9.64
CA ALA A 299 19.37 -1.71 -10.06
C ALA A 299 20.15 -2.69 -9.17
N SER A 300 19.92 -2.65 -7.85
CA SER A 300 20.52 -3.60 -6.91
C SER A 300 19.85 -4.97 -6.93
N TYR A 301 18.56 -5.02 -7.25
CA TYR A 301 17.75 -6.24 -7.29
C TYR A 301 17.01 -6.41 -8.62
N PRO A 302 17.69 -6.72 -9.74
CA PRO A 302 17.04 -6.83 -11.06
C PRO A 302 15.93 -7.89 -11.15
N LEU A 303 16.00 -8.92 -10.31
CA LEU A 303 15.01 -10.00 -10.17
C LEU A 303 14.13 -9.79 -8.93
N TRP A 304 13.82 -8.53 -8.60
CA TRP A 304 13.00 -8.14 -7.43
C TRP A 304 11.63 -8.85 -7.35
N TRP A 305 11.13 -9.34 -8.48
CA TRP A 305 9.87 -10.09 -8.60
C TRP A 305 10.03 -11.60 -8.35
N LEU A 306 11.25 -12.14 -8.40
CA LEU A 306 11.53 -13.56 -8.22
C LEU A 306 11.74 -13.89 -6.75
N HIS A 307 10.93 -14.81 -6.22
CA HIS A 307 11.08 -15.32 -4.86
C HIS A 307 12.46 -15.98 -4.69
N GLN A 308 13.13 -15.68 -3.57
CA GLN A 308 14.43 -16.27 -3.19
C GLN A 308 15.52 -16.09 -4.25
N ALA A 309 15.44 -15.02 -5.06
CA ALA A 309 16.55 -14.62 -5.90
C ALA A 309 17.84 -14.49 -5.05
N PRO A 310 18.98 -15.06 -5.48
CA PRO A 310 20.15 -15.28 -4.65
C PRO A 310 20.98 -13.99 -4.48
N TYR A 311 20.39 -13.01 -3.81
CA TYR A 311 21.03 -11.75 -3.48
C TYR A 311 21.61 -11.80 -2.07
N PHE A 312 22.88 -11.41 -1.95
CA PHE A 312 23.53 -11.20 -0.66
C PHE A 312 23.02 -9.87 -0.08
N THR A 313 22.06 -9.97 0.84
CA THR A 313 21.38 -8.82 1.42
C THR A 313 21.22 -9.02 2.92
N ARG A 314 21.06 -7.92 3.66
CA ARG A 314 20.98 -7.94 5.12
C ARG A 314 19.54 -7.94 5.65
N TRP A 315 18.59 -8.48 4.88
CA TRP A 315 17.17 -8.53 5.26
C TRP A 315 16.92 -9.47 6.44
N THR A 316 17.52 -10.66 6.40
CA THR A 316 17.31 -11.72 7.40
C THR A 316 18.62 -12.13 8.08
N GLY A 317 19.56 -11.19 8.22
CA GLY A 317 20.88 -11.49 8.79
C GLY A 317 22.06 -11.09 7.94
N ASP A 318 23.26 -11.22 8.51
CA ASP A 318 24.50 -10.81 7.86
C ASP A 318 25.00 -11.79 6.79
N GLU A 319 24.58 -13.05 6.89
CA GLU A 319 24.95 -14.16 5.99
C GLU A 319 23.75 -14.64 5.13
N ALA A 320 22.67 -13.85 5.11
CA ALA A 320 21.44 -14.20 4.42
C ALA A 320 21.54 -14.07 2.89
N VAL A 321 20.98 -15.06 2.18
CA VAL A 321 20.89 -15.06 0.72
C VAL A 321 19.44 -15.18 0.28
N GLY A 322 18.84 -14.07 -0.14
CA GLY A 322 17.44 -14.04 -0.56
C GLY A 322 16.75 -12.70 -0.31
N VAL A 323 15.63 -12.48 -0.99
CA VAL A 323 14.79 -11.29 -0.84
C VAL A 323 13.42 -11.63 -0.27
N THR A 324 12.81 -10.68 0.43
CA THR A 324 11.50 -10.87 1.07
C THR A 324 10.37 -10.38 0.15
N PRO A 325 9.12 -10.87 0.36
CA PRO A 325 7.94 -10.35 -0.31
C PRO A 325 7.71 -8.83 -0.21
N GLU A 326 8.29 -8.14 0.76
CA GLU A 326 8.22 -6.66 0.79
C GLU A 326 8.86 -6.05 -0.45
N LEU A 327 9.86 -6.69 -1.06
CA LEU A 327 10.50 -6.17 -2.26
C LEU A 327 9.52 -6.05 -3.44
N ILE A 328 8.70 -7.07 -3.68
CA ILE A 328 7.60 -6.99 -4.66
C ILE A 328 6.54 -5.98 -4.21
N GLY A 329 6.23 -5.92 -2.90
CA GLY A 329 5.30 -4.95 -2.32
C GLY A 329 5.72 -3.48 -2.46
N MET A 330 7.02 -3.19 -2.49
CA MET A 330 7.58 -1.85 -2.68
C MET A 330 7.66 -1.43 -4.15
N VAL A 331 7.94 -2.39 -5.06
CA VAL A 331 8.25 -2.08 -6.47
C VAL A 331 7.02 -2.24 -7.36
N PHE A 332 6.26 -3.32 -7.21
CA PHE A 332 5.18 -3.65 -8.14
C PHE A 332 4.08 -2.57 -8.22
N PRO A 333 3.59 -1.99 -7.09
CA PRO A 333 2.59 -0.94 -7.17
C PRO A 333 3.11 0.31 -7.90
N ILE A 334 4.41 0.62 -7.79
CA ILE A 334 5.03 1.74 -8.50
C ILE A 334 5.06 1.46 -10.01
N GLU A 335 5.44 0.24 -10.41
CA GLU A 335 5.39 -0.20 -11.81
C GLU A 335 3.97 -0.03 -12.38
N ARG A 336 2.94 -0.48 -11.63
CA ARG A 336 1.55 -0.43 -12.08
C ARG A 336 0.98 0.99 -12.19
N TRP A 337 1.19 1.83 -11.17
CA TRP A 337 0.44 3.08 -11.01
C TRP A 337 1.21 4.34 -11.40
N VAL A 338 2.54 4.33 -11.24
CA VAL A 338 3.40 5.51 -11.47
C VAL A 338 4.20 5.36 -12.76
N ALA A 339 4.91 4.24 -12.93
CA ALA A 339 5.61 3.93 -14.18
C ALA A 339 4.63 3.63 -15.32
N LYS A 340 3.43 3.13 -14.97
CA LYS A 340 2.36 2.72 -15.90
C LYS A 340 2.86 1.65 -16.86
N THR A 341 3.60 0.69 -16.31
CA THR A 341 4.14 -0.47 -17.04
C THR A 341 3.01 -1.25 -17.70
N GLU A 342 3.22 -1.61 -18.97
CA GLU A 342 2.23 -2.29 -19.80
C GLU A 342 1.83 -3.65 -19.20
N ALA A 343 0.56 -4.04 -19.38
CA ALA A 343 -0.01 -5.25 -18.75
C ALA A 343 0.77 -6.54 -19.08
N ARG A 344 1.27 -6.63 -20.32
CA ARG A 344 2.10 -7.76 -20.78
C ARG A 344 3.46 -7.83 -20.08
N ASP A 345 4.02 -6.68 -19.71
CA ASP A 345 5.28 -6.63 -18.96
C ASP A 345 5.06 -6.95 -17.48
N LEU A 346 3.96 -6.45 -16.88
CA LEU A 346 3.56 -6.84 -15.52
C LEU A 346 3.38 -8.35 -15.36
N THR A 347 2.85 -9.02 -16.40
CA THR A 347 2.68 -10.48 -16.43
C THR A 347 4.01 -11.23 -16.31
N LYS A 348 5.12 -10.66 -16.77
CA LYS A 348 6.44 -11.30 -16.66
C LYS A 348 6.86 -11.45 -15.19
N PHE A 349 6.48 -10.51 -14.34
CA PHE A 349 6.77 -10.54 -12.90
C PHE A 349 5.97 -11.63 -12.19
N MET A 350 4.81 -12.02 -12.72
CA MET A 350 3.96 -13.09 -12.18
C MET A 350 4.46 -14.50 -12.51
N ARG A 351 5.59 -14.65 -13.21
CA ARG A 351 6.27 -15.94 -13.40
C ARG A 351 6.91 -16.48 -12.12
N SER A 352 7.08 -15.62 -11.12
CA SER A 352 7.43 -16.03 -9.76
C SER A 352 6.27 -16.77 -9.10
N VAL A 353 6.48 -17.25 -7.87
CA VAL A 353 5.45 -17.93 -7.07
C VAL A 353 5.33 -17.28 -5.69
N PRO A 354 4.17 -17.37 -5.03
CA PRO A 354 4.03 -16.99 -3.63
C PRO A 354 5.08 -17.66 -2.74
N VAL A 355 5.58 -16.92 -1.74
CA VAL A 355 6.52 -17.47 -0.75
C VAL A 355 5.84 -18.45 0.22
N GLY A 356 4.55 -18.23 0.45
CA GLY A 356 3.73 -19.06 1.30
C GLY A 356 2.26 -18.76 1.07
N ILE A 357 1.41 -19.48 1.82
CA ILE A 357 -0.04 -19.32 1.77
C ILE A 357 -0.41 -17.88 2.17
N GLY A 358 -1.14 -17.22 1.28
CA GLY A 358 -1.56 -15.84 1.47
C GLY A 358 -0.43 -14.82 1.42
N ASP A 359 0.61 -15.02 0.61
CA ASP A 359 1.56 -13.97 0.25
C ASP A 359 0.81 -12.74 -0.30
N CYS A 360 0.57 -11.76 0.57
CA CYS A 360 -0.35 -10.67 0.29
C CYS A 360 0.16 -9.79 -0.86
N TYR A 361 1.46 -9.48 -0.86
CA TYR A 361 2.07 -8.62 -1.87
C TYR A 361 2.07 -9.26 -3.26
N TRP A 362 2.37 -10.56 -3.34
CA TRP A 362 2.34 -11.26 -4.61
C TRP A 362 0.90 -11.40 -5.15
N ILE A 363 -0.07 -11.78 -4.31
CA ILE A 363 -1.47 -11.93 -4.73
C ILE A 363 -2.08 -10.59 -5.15
N GLU A 364 -1.79 -9.50 -4.41
CA GLU A 364 -2.21 -8.15 -4.78
C GLU A 364 -1.59 -7.69 -6.11
N SER A 365 -0.33 -8.07 -6.37
CA SER A 365 0.33 -7.81 -7.66
C SER A 365 -0.32 -8.61 -8.80
N LEU A 366 -0.74 -9.84 -8.54
CA LEU A 366 -1.48 -10.66 -9.50
C LEU A 366 -2.83 -10.02 -9.86
N VAL A 367 -3.59 -9.55 -8.88
CA VAL A 367 -4.84 -8.81 -9.13
C VAL A 367 -4.57 -7.56 -9.97
N GLN A 368 -3.58 -6.76 -9.60
CA GLN A 368 -3.22 -5.54 -10.34
C GLN A 368 -2.76 -5.83 -11.78
N THR A 369 -2.11 -6.99 -12.02
CA THR A 369 -1.77 -7.46 -13.37
C THR A 369 -3.02 -7.78 -14.18
N ILE A 370 -3.96 -8.55 -13.60
CA ILE A 370 -5.23 -8.89 -14.25
C ILE A 370 -6.00 -7.61 -14.61
N GLU A 371 -6.13 -6.69 -13.66
CA GLU A 371 -6.83 -5.41 -13.87
C GLU A 371 -6.13 -4.51 -14.90
N ALA A 372 -4.83 -4.67 -15.16
CA ALA A 372 -4.11 -3.93 -16.20
C ALA A 372 -4.49 -4.33 -17.63
N PHE A 373 -5.07 -5.52 -17.84
CA PHE A 373 -5.64 -5.92 -19.13
C PHE A 373 -7.05 -5.37 -19.37
N GLY A 374 -7.58 -4.58 -18.43
CA GLY A 374 -8.84 -3.85 -18.59
C GLY A 374 -8.65 -2.37 -18.85
N ARG A 375 -9.78 -1.68 -19.05
CA ARG A 375 -9.86 -0.23 -19.04
C ARG A 375 -9.94 0.27 -17.61
N LEU A 376 -8.91 1.00 -17.18
CA LEU A 376 -8.86 1.67 -15.88
C LEU A 376 -9.67 2.97 -15.92
N GLU A 377 -10.58 3.13 -14.97
CA GLU A 377 -11.35 4.35 -14.75
C GLU A 377 -11.32 4.77 -13.27
N TRP A 378 -11.15 6.06 -13.01
CA TRP A 378 -11.28 6.64 -11.68
C TRP A 378 -12.72 7.05 -11.46
N GLN A 379 -13.41 6.36 -10.56
CA GLN A 379 -14.84 6.58 -10.30
C GLN A 379 -15.04 7.21 -8.93
N LYS A 380 -15.95 8.18 -8.87
CA LYS A 380 -16.37 8.77 -7.59
C LYS A 380 -17.12 7.75 -6.75
N ILE A 381 -16.81 7.72 -5.46
CA ILE A 381 -17.52 6.95 -4.44
C ILE A 381 -18.72 7.78 -3.97
N GLU A 382 -19.91 7.21 -4.13
CA GLU A 382 -21.17 7.80 -3.65
C GLU A 382 -21.28 7.80 -2.13
#